data_AF-A0A7W1L9Z4-F1
#
_entry.id   AF-A0A7W1L9Z4-F1
#
_cell.length_a   1.000
_cell.length_b   1.000
_cell.length_c   1.000
_cell.angle_alpha   90.00
_cell.angle_beta   90.00
_cell.angle_gamma   90.00
#
_symmetry.space_group_name_H-M   'P 1'
#
loop_
_entity.id
_entity.type
_entity.pdbx_description
1 polymer ?
#
loop_
_entity_poly.entity_id
_entity_poly.type
_entity_poly.pdbx_seq_one_letter_code
_entity_poly.pdbx_strand_id
1 'polypeptide(L)' 'MQIAVDEQPDALMFKQRTKSDVKVSVCGDCGYLEFYAAEPGSMYQAYQNMLNNK' A
#
# COMPACT_ATOMS: atom_id res chain seq x y z
N MET A 1 -3.65 -10.68 -4.58
CA MET A 1 -4.34 -9.63 -3.80
C MET A 1 -3.50 -8.37 -3.88
N GLN A 2 -4.10 -7.21 -4.06
CA GLN A 2 -3.39 -5.94 -4.21
C GLN A 2 -3.96 -4.88 -3.26
N ILE A 3 -3.07 -4.02 -2.78
CA ILE A 3 -3.42 -2.80 -2.06
C ILE A 3 -3.05 -1.59 -2.91
N ALA A 4 -3.69 -0.45 -2.62
CA ALA A 4 -3.43 0.79 -3.33
C ALA A 4 -3.51 2.00 -2.41
N VAL A 5 -2.72 3.02 -2.70
CA VAL A 5 -2.79 4.36 -2.10
C VAL A 5 -2.97 5.37 -3.22
N ASP A 6 -3.95 6.26 -3.05
CA ASP A 6 -4.18 7.39 -3.93
C ASP A 6 -3.54 8.64 -3.32
N GLU A 7 -2.61 9.28 -4.01
CA GLU A 7 -1.98 10.52 -3.51
C GLU A 7 -2.93 11.72 -3.57
N GLN A 8 -3.99 11.63 -4.39
CA GLN A 8 -5.04 12.64 -4.50
C GLN A 8 -6.42 11.96 -4.41
N PRO A 9 -6.86 11.57 -3.21
CA PRO A 9 -8.06 10.77 -3.03
C PRO A 9 -9.34 11.50 -3.48
N ASP A 10 -9.38 12.83 -3.39
CA ASP A 10 -10.53 13.66 -3.74
C ASP A 10 -10.55 14.08 -5.22
N ALA A 11 -9.48 13.82 -5.99
CA ALA A 11 -9.46 14.14 -7.42
C ALA A 11 -10.45 13.27 -8.21
N LEU A 12 -11.15 13.88 -9.18
CA LEU A 12 -12.10 13.16 -10.05
C LEU A 12 -11.39 12.28 -11.09
N MET A 13 -10.20 12.68 -11.55
CA MET A 13 -9.34 11.91 -12.47
C MET A 13 -7.87 12.03 -12.05
N PHE A 14 -7.03 11.11 -12.53
CA PHE A 14 -5.58 11.12 -12.30
C PHE A 14 -5.17 11.17 -10.81
N LYS A 15 -5.82 10.36 -9.96
CA LYS A 15 -5.60 10.26 -8.49
C LYS A 15 -4.17 9.89 -8.05
N GLN A 16 -3.23 9.70 -8.99
CA GLN A 16 -1.86 9.24 -8.77
C GLN A 16 -1.84 7.98 -7.89
N ARG A 17 -2.44 6.89 -8.40
CA ARG A 17 -2.59 5.64 -7.67
C ARG A 17 -1.30 4.82 -7.69
N THR A 18 -0.74 4.56 -6.53
CA THR A 18 0.33 3.58 -6.33
C THR A 18 -0.26 2.25 -5.87
N LYS A 19 0.14 1.14 -6.50
CA LYS A 19 -0.30 -0.21 -6.19
C LYS A 19 0.88 -1.08 -5.77
N SER A 20 0.61 -2.05 -4.90
CA SER A 20 1.56 -3.10 -4.56
C SER A 20 0.84 -4.43 -4.34
N ASP A 21 1.48 -5.52 -4.72
CA ASP A 21 1.00 -6.86 -4.39
C ASP A 21 1.12 -7.11 -2.88
N VAL A 22 0.17 -7.85 -2.32
CA VAL A 22 0.25 -8.31 -0.93
C VAL A 22 0.97 -9.65 -0.90
N LYS A 23 2.07 -9.71 -0.16
CA LYS A 23 2.76 -10.95 0.21
C LYS A 23 2.25 -11.43 1.55
N VAL A 24 2.23 -12.75 1.70
CA VAL A 24 1.78 -13.43 2.92
C VAL A 24 2.89 -14.36 3.36
N SER A 25 3.26 -14.29 4.63
CA SER A 25 4.13 -15.26 5.28
C SER A 25 3.37 -16.00 6.36
N VAL A 26 3.65 -17.30 6.51
CA VAL A 26 3.02 -18.17 7.50
C VAL A 26 4.10 -18.70 8.43
N CYS A 27 3.93 -18.52 9.74
CA CYS A 27 4.80 -19.13 10.74
C CYS A 27 4.54 -20.65 10.79
N GLY A 28 5.59 -21.45 10.58
CA GLY A 28 5.49 -22.91 10.61
C GLY A 28 5.18 -23.51 11.97
N ASP A 29 5.49 -22.78 13.06
CA ASP A 29 5.34 -23.30 14.43
C ASP A 29 3.95 -23.01 15.02
N CYS A 30 3.43 -21.79 14.82
CA CYS A 30 2.17 -21.35 15.44
C CYS A 30 1.06 -20.98 14.43
N GLY A 31 1.34 -21.02 13.12
CA GLY A 31 0.36 -20.68 12.07
C GLY A 31 0.04 -19.19 11.95
N TYR A 32 0.77 -18.31 12.65
CA TYR A 32 0.61 -16.85 12.51
C TYR A 32 0.78 -16.42 11.05
N LEU A 33 -0.09 -15.51 10.59
CA LEU A 33 -0.06 -14.95 9.24
C LEU A 33 0.37 -13.48 9.31
N GLU A 34 1.41 -13.16 8.55
CA GLU A 34 1.84 -11.78 8.34
C GLU A 34 1.54 -11.37 6.90
N PHE A 35 0.95 -10.19 6.73
CA PHE A 35 0.69 -9.58 5.43
C PHE A 35 1.56 -8.34 5.27
N TYR A 36 2.22 -8.19 4.13
CA TYR A 36 3.04 -7.03 3.84
C TYR A 36 2.99 -6.67 2.36
N ALA A 37 3.18 -5.39 2.07
CA ALA A 37 3.32 -4.90 0.70
C ALA A 37 4.60 -5.46 0.09
N ALA A 38 4.57 -5.84 -1.19
CA ALA A 38 5.77 -6.24 -1.92
C ALA A 38 6.74 -5.04 -2.11
N GLU A 39 6.20 -3.82 -2.20
CA GLU A 39 6.95 -2.57 -2.36
C GLU A 39 6.58 -1.56 -1.25
N PRO A 40 6.97 -1.81 0.02
CA PRO A 40 6.52 -0.99 1.14
C PRO A 40 7.00 0.47 1.07
N GLY A 41 8.19 0.71 0.50
CA GLY A 41 8.76 2.06 0.37
C GLY A 41 7.96 2.97 -0.55
N SER A 42 7.54 2.49 -1.72
CA SER A 42 6.72 3.27 -2.66
C SER A 42 5.33 3.54 -2.10
N MET A 43 4.74 2.57 -1.41
CA MET A 43 3.45 2.71 -0.74
C MET A 43 3.51 3.77 0.37
N TYR A 44 4.57 3.77 1.17
CA TYR A 44 4.76 4.78 2.21
C TYR A 44 5.00 6.17 1.63
N GLN A 45 5.78 6.28 0.55
CA GLN A 45 6.00 7.56 -0.14
C GLN A 45 4.70 8.12 -0.72
N ALA A 46 3.87 7.30 -1.37
CA ALA A 46 2.56 7.73 -1.86
C ALA A 46 1.65 8.20 -0.72
N TYR A 47 1.69 7.53 0.43
CA TYR A 47 0.96 7.96 1.62
C TYR A 47 1.45 9.31 2.16
N GLN A 48 2.76 9.54 2.19
CA GLN A 48 3.33 10.83 2.57
C GLN A 48 2.91 11.95 1.60
N ASN A 49 2.95 11.69 0.29
CA ASN A 49 2.47 12.64 -0.71
C ASN A 49 0.97 12.96 -0.51
N MET A 50 0.15 11.95 -0.23
CA MET A 50 -1.27 12.13 0.10
C MET A 50 -1.48 13.07 1.28
N LEU A 51 -0.69 12.94 2.35
CA LEU A 51 -0.80 13.81 3.53
C LEU A 51 -0.36 15.25 3.23
N ASN A 52 0.66 15.43 2.39
CA ASN A 52 1.17 16.76 2.04
C ASN A 52 0.28 17.51 1.04
N ASN A 53 -0.60 16.80 0.32
CA ASN A 53 -1.52 17.37 -0.66
C ASN A 53 -2.89 17.78 -0.07
N LYS A 54 -3.07 17.65 1.25
CA LYS A 54 -4.27 18.11 1.98
C LYS A 54 -4.15 19.58 2.39
#